data_AF-A0A970T7B8-F1
#
_entry.id   AF-A0A970T7B8-F1
#
_cell.length_a   1.000
_cell.length_b   1.000
_cell.length_c   1.000
_cell.angle_alpha   90.00
_cell.angle_beta   90.00
_cell.angle_gamma   90.00
#
_symmetry.space_group_name_H-M   'P 1'
#
loop_
_entity.id
_entity.type
_entity.pdbx_description
1 polymer ?
#
loop_
_entity_poly.entity_id
_entity_poly.type
_entity_poly.pdbx_seq_one_letter_code
_entity_poly.pdbx_strand_id
1 'polypeptide(L)'
;MMFTGYQKRVSTLFFILPVCLTAIVACERVVDLRPEGRGNIVVECVLSEEETQTLRLSLTDIASASLKDAVVSLTDEKEGVLVGNFAHQEGDIWKLDYAAIPGHRYLLTVEVEGYDPVTAHTKMPERPSVKYTIMEHGNPVFMEFEGFPDFELGIRFEITSLPKGAVWICGMNYDAVSGGHAFARTIATSLESSDLFNLTGDTYDNAYNPQSDSLYDALYEVKPEEGYITGAPSYYHYPKQYRPKMYQYVVGCPLHDTFLRIPPVTENDGRTAADPKGYFSVAGSFQAYSFRGAPSATDGYLFFVSVSDEYDRYLKELLMEESRLASMKDFADLFSRNNIFGNIENGIGIFGAKAGQKLPWNKRSHSGWGNNFKW
;
A
#
# COMPACT_ATOMS: atom_id res chain seq x y z
N MET A 1 -69.32 -68.58 54.48
CA MET A 1 -70.42 -67.60 54.35
C MET A 1 -69.76 -66.26 54.06
N MET A 2 -70.08 -65.65 52.91
CA MET A 2 -69.57 -64.36 52.42
C MET A 2 -69.91 -63.22 53.42
N PHE A 3 -69.32 -62.02 53.42
CA PHE A 3 -68.92 -61.16 52.31
C PHE A 3 -67.83 -60.16 52.71
N THR A 4 -67.03 -59.83 51.69
CA THR A 4 -66.10 -58.71 51.53
C THR A 4 -66.80 -57.35 51.48
N GLY A 5 -66.07 -56.26 51.73
CA GLY A 5 -66.66 -54.92 51.56
C GLY A 5 -65.73 -53.73 51.79
N TYR A 6 -65.05 -53.34 50.70
CA TYR A 6 -64.82 -51.96 50.26
C TYR A 6 -63.65 -51.11 50.79
N GLN A 7 -62.92 -50.57 49.82
CA GLN A 7 -61.71 -49.77 49.91
C GLN A 7 -61.97 -48.30 50.21
N LYS A 8 -61.08 -47.68 51.01
CA LYS A 8 -60.50 -46.34 50.84
C LYS A 8 -59.59 -45.98 52.03
N ARG A 9 -58.35 -45.57 51.76
CA ARG A 9 -57.52 -44.52 52.43
C ARG A 9 -56.03 -44.81 52.13
N VAL A 10 -55.37 -43.99 51.31
CA VAL A 10 -54.67 -42.73 51.63
C VAL A 10 -53.32 -42.96 52.34
N SER A 11 -52.30 -42.29 51.77
CA SER A 11 -51.02 -41.92 52.37
C SER A 11 -49.86 -42.93 52.25
N THR A 12 -49.13 -42.83 51.13
CA THR A 12 -47.70 -43.12 51.12
C THR A 12 -46.95 -41.87 50.66
N LEU A 13 -46.27 -41.28 51.64
CA LEU A 13 -45.14 -40.34 51.65
C LEU A 13 -44.53 -39.99 50.28
N PHE A 14 -44.50 -38.71 49.89
CA PHE A 14 -43.45 -37.73 50.25
C PHE A 14 -42.01 -38.16 49.89
N PHE A 15 -41.71 -38.23 48.59
CA PHE A 15 -40.36 -38.16 48.04
C PHE A 15 -40.41 -37.65 46.59
N ILE A 16 -40.80 -36.39 46.40
CA ILE A 16 -40.37 -35.61 45.23
C ILE A 16 -39.90 -34.25 45.77
N LEU A 17 -38.61 -34.23 46.07
CA LEU A 17 -37.80 -33.06 46.39
C LEU A 17 -38.07 -31.97 45.33
N PRO A 18 -38.24 -30.69 45.72
CA PRO A 18 -38.64 -29.61 44.82
C PRO A 18 -37.51 -29.26 43.84
N VAL A 19 -37.52 -29.89 42.65
CA VAL A 19 -36.66 -29.51 41.51
C VAL A 19 -37.28 -28.39 40.67
N CYS A 20 -38.49 -27.94 40.99
CA CYS A 20 -39.20 -26.89 40.24
C CYS A 20 -39.03 -25.46 40.80
N LEU A 21 -37.94 -25.17 41.51
CA LEU A 21 -37.68 -23.84 42.11
C LEU A 21 -36.33 -23.24 41.74
N THR A 22 -35.80 -23.60 40.58
CA THR A 22 -34.89 -22.75 39.82
C THR A 22 -35.62 -22.29 38.57
N ALA A 23 -36.70 -21.53 38.76
CA ALA A 23 -37.07 -20.53 37.76
C ALA A 23 -35.88 -19.57 37.75
N ILE A 24 -34.93 -19.85 36.86
CA ILE A 24 -33.88 -18.95 36.48
C ILE A 24 -34.64 -17.71 36.04
N VAL A 25 -34.70 -16.70 36.91
CA VAL A 25 -34.97 -15.33 36.49
C VAL A 25 -33.72 -14.94 35.71
N ALA A 26 -33.58 -15.53 34.53
CA ALA A 26 -32.77 -14.97 33.49
C ALA A 26 -33.49 -13.67 33.18
N CYS A 27 -33.04 -12.60 33.83
CA CYS A 27 -33.31 -11.26 33.36
C CYS A 27 -32.60 -11.19 32.02
N GLU A 28 -33.24 -11.74 30.99
CA GLU A 28 -32.86 -11.53 29.61
C GLU A 28 -33.19 -10.07 29.36
N ARG A 29 -32.25 -9.21 29.76
CA ARG A 29 -32.22 -7.86 29.26
C ARG A 29 -31.99 -8.03 27.78
N VAL A 30 -33.06 -7.90 27.00
CA VAL A 30 -32.96 -7.74 25.55
C VAL A 30 -32.11 -6.49 25.37
N VAL A 31 -30.81 -6.71 25.22
CA VAL A 31 -29.90 -5.67 24.75
C VAL A 31 -30.27 -5.56 23.29
N ASP A 32 -31.07 -4.56 22.96
CA ASP A 32 -31.26 -4.18 21.58
C ASP A 32 -29.90 -3.68 21.09
N LEU A 33 -29.17 -4.56 20.41
CA LEU A 33 -27.87 -4.25 19.81
C LEU A 33 -28.02 -3.39 18.55
N ARG A 34 -29.25 -3.06 18.16
CA ARG A 34 -29.50 -2.06 17.13
C ARG A 34 -29.28 -0.70 17.78
N PRO A 35 -28.30 0.09 17.33
CA PRO A 35 -28.21 1.47 17.76
C PRO A 35 -29.55 2.12 17.45
N GLU A 36 -30.23 2.68 18.46
CA GLU A 36 -31.36 3.58 18.20
C GLU A 36 -30.78 4.81 17.50
N GLY A 37 -30.84 4.83 16.18
CA GLY A 37 -30.26 5.89 15.37
C GLY A 37 -30.27 5.54 13.89
N ARG A 38 -30.44 6.58 13.08
CA ARG A 38 -30.19 6.51 11.64
C ARG A 38 -28.69 6.26 11.43
N GLY A 39 -28.31 5.28 10.59
CA GLY A 39 -26.90 4.99 10.31
C GLY A 39 -26.15 6.22 9.78
N ASN A 40 -24.86 6.36 10.10
CA ASN A 40 -24.05 7.48 9.61
C ASN A 40 -23.70 7.26 8.13
N ILE A 41 -23.64 8.34 7.36
CA ILE A 41 -23.10 8.32 6.00
C ILE A 41 -21.58 8.12 6.09
N VAL A 42 -21.09 7.11 5.37
CA VAL A 42 -19.66 6.82 5.22
C VAL A 42 -19.21 7.24 3.82
N VAL A 43 -18.19 8.08 3.75
CA VAL A 43 -17.62 8.59 2.50
C VAL A 43 -16.15 8.24 2.43
N GLU A 44 -15.73 7.58 1.34
CA GLU A 44 -14.32 7.38 1.03
C GLU A 44 -14.03 7.90 -0.38
N CYS A 45 -13.24 8.96 -0.48
CA CYS A 45 -12.81 9.50 -1.75
C CYS A 45 -11.37 10.00 -1.65
N VAL A 46 -10.51 9.54 -2.56
CA VAL A 46 -9.12 9.99 -2.65
C VAL A 46 -8.91 10.52 -4.06
N LEU A 47 -8.85 11.84 -4.19
CA LEU A 47 -8.62 12.50 -5.48
C LEU A 47 -7.22 12.15 -6.01
N SER A 48 -7.13 12.06 -7.34
CA SER A 48 -5.87 11.84 -8.03
C SER A 48 -5.84 12.52 -9.39
N GLU A 49 -4.69 12.46 -10.03
CA GLU A 49 -4.45 13.03 -11.36
C GLU A 49 -4.93 12.11 -12.49
N GLU A 50 -5.52 10.97 -12.15
CA GLU A 50 -6.13 10.04 -13.11
C GLU A 50 -7.43 10.65 -13.69
N GLU A 51 -7.81 10.25 -14.89
CA GLU A 51 -8.95 10.82 -15.62
C GLU A 51 -10.31 10.58 -14.97
N THR A 52 -10.41 9.56 -14.10
CA THR A 52 -11.65 9.21 -13.40
C THR A 52 -11.41 9.11 -11.89
N GLN A 53 -12.20 9.87 -11.13
CA GLN A 53 -12.25 9.78 -9.67
C GLN A 53 -13.28 8.73 -9.25
N THR A 54 -12.98 8.03 -8.16
CA THR A 54 -13.89 7.05 -7.55
C THR A 54 -14.20 7.47 -6.11
N LEU A 55 -15.47 7.40 -5.76
CA LEU A 55 -15.98 7.63 -4.41
C LEU A 55 -16.78 6.41 -3.98
N ARG A 56 -16.62 6.01 -2.71
CA ARG A 56 -17.48 5.02 -2.07
C ARG A 56 -18.40 5.69 -1.07
N LEU A 57 -19.67 5.32 -1.13
CA LEU A 57 -20.73 5.90 -0.30
C LEU A 57 -21.58 4.79 0.30
N SER A 58 -21.55 4.68 1.63
CA SER A 58 -22.30 3.63 2.35
C SER A 58 -22.92 4.15 3.66
N LEU A 59 -23.68 3.30 4.35
CA LEU A 59 -24.23 3.58 5.68
C LEU A 59 -23.62 2.63 6.71
N THR A 60 -23.45 3.09 7.94
CA THR A 60 -23.00 2.22 9.05
C THR A 60 -24.02 1.18 9.47
N ASP A 61 -25.29 1.31 9.05
CA ASP A 61 -26.36 0.38 9.42
C ASP A 61 -26.39 -0.86 8.50
N ILE A 62 -26.69 -2.01 9.09
CA ILE A 62 -26.70 -3.33 8.43
C ILE A 62 -27.92 -3.45 7.49
N ALA A 63 -28.98 -2.66 7.74
CA ALA A 63 -30.08 -2.48 6.81
C ALA A 63 -29.63 -1.51 5.70
N SER A 64 -29.06 -2.04 4.62
CA SER A 64 -28.53 -1.27 3.48
C SER A 64 -29.62 -0.46 2.77
N ALA A 65 -30.01 0.68 3.34
CA ALA A 65 -30.81 1.65 2.63
C ALA A 65 -30.01 2.15 1.42
N SER A 66 -30.65 2.14 0.26
CA SER A 66 -30.05 2.54 -1.00
C SER A 66 -29.74 4.04 -0.98
N LEU A 67 -28.47 4.41 -1.18
CA LEU A 67 -28.05 5.81 -1.30
C LEU A 67 -28.05 6.31 -2.76
N LYS A 68 -28.71 5.59 -3.68
CA LYS A 68 -28.70 5.86 -5.13
C LYS A 68 -29.18 7.25 -5.54
N ASP A 69 -30.09 7.83 -4.76
CA ASP A 69 -30.66 9.15 -5.04
C ASP A 69 -29.83 10.29 -4.41
N ALA A 70 -28.67 9.98 -3.83
CA ALA A 70 -27.76 10.99 -3.30
C ALA A 70 -27.22 11.89 -4.41
N VAL A 71 -27.05 13.18 -4.10
CA VAL A 71 -26.34 14.12 -4.98
C VAL A 71 -24.95 14.32 -4.41
N VAL A 72 -23.94 13.83 -5.15
CA VAL A 72 -22.53 13.93 -4.77
C VAL A 72 -21.85 14.89 -5.75
N SER A 73 -21.33 16.00 -5.24
CA SER A 73 -20.75 17.08 -6.05
C SER A 73 -19.33 17.43 -5.63
N LEU A 74 -18.50 17.81 -6.59
CA LEU A 74 -17.13 18.27 -6.39
C LEU A 74 -17.00 19.72 -6.85
N THR A 75 -16.51 20.59 -5.98
CA THR A 75 -16.26 22.01 -6.28
C THR A 75 -14.76 22.30 -6.18
N ASP A 76 -14.19 22.95 -7.19
CA ASP A 76 -12.84 23.50 -7.13
C ASP A 76 -12.93 24.87 -6.44
N GLU A 77 -12.46 24.94 -5.19
CA GLU A 77 -12.52 26.15 -4.37
C GLU A 77 -11.55 27.23 -4.85
N LYS A 78 -10.50 26.84 -5.58
CA LYS A 78 -9.50 27.80 -6.08
C LYS A 78 -10.05 28.58 -7.26
N GLU A 79 -10.78 27.90 -8.15
CA GLU A 79 -11.46 28.52 -9.30
C GLU A 79 -12.88 29.02 -8.94
N GLY A 80 -13.46 28.54 -7.83
CA GLY A 80 -14.82 28.85 -7.42
C GLY A 80 -15.89 28.20 -8.31
N VAL A 81 -15.56 27.07 -8.94
CA VAL A 81 -16.39 26.43 -9.98
C VAL A 81 -16.78 25.02 -9.56
N LEU A 82 -18.05 24.67 -9.78
CA LEU A 82 -18.53 23.30 -9.71
C LEU A 82 -17.84 22.47 -10.81
N VAL A 83 -17.04 21.50 -10.42
CA VAL A 83 -16.35 20.59 -11.34
C VAL A 83 -17.37 19.64 -11.97
N GLY A 84 -18.25 19.07 -11.16
CA GLY A 84 -19.27 18.15 -11.62
C GLY A 84 -19.86 17.31 -10.49
N ASN A 85 -20.78 16.41 -10.88
CA ASN A 85 -21.41 15.48 -9.97
C ASN A 85 -20.91 14.06 -10.24
N PHE A 86 -20.67 13.29 -9.18
CA PHE A 86 -20.38 11.88 -9.34
C PHE A 86 -21.66 11.14 -9.77
N ALA A 87 -21.53 10.24 -10.72
CA ALA A 87 -22.59 9.35 -11.16
C ALA A 87 -22.52 8.02 -10.40
N HIS A 88 -23.65 7.60 -9.81
CA HIS A 88 -23.80 6.29 -9.18
C HIS A 88 -23.54 5.18 -10.20
N GLN A 89 -22.81 4.14 -9.76
CA GLN A 89 -22.49 2.96 -10.56
C GLN A 89 -23.20 1.73 -9.97
N GLU A 90 -22.43 0.71 -9.60
CA GLU A 90 -22.94 -0.48 -8.92
C GLU A 90 -22.54 -0.45 -7.44
N GLY A 91 -23.44 -0.94 -6.57
CA GLY A 91 -23.18 -1.00 -5.13
C GLY A 91 -23.01 0.39 -4.52
N ASP A 92 -21.91 0.58 -3.80
CA ASP A 92 -21.49 1.79 -3.11
C ASP A 92 -20.59 2.71 -3.96
N ILE A 93 -20.35 2.37 -5.23
CA ILE A 93 -19.37 3.05 -6.08
C ILE A 93 -20.00 4.20 -6.87
N TRP A 94 -19.31 5.34 -6.87
CA TRP A 94 -19.63 6.56 -7.61
C TRP A 94 -18.41 7.02 -8.41
N LYS A 95 -18.63 7.56 -9.62
CA LYS A 95 -17.54 7.99 -10.52
C LYS A 95 -17.73 9.39 -11.08
N LEU A 96 -16.63 10.10 -11.27
CA LEU A 96 -16.57 11.41 -11.91
C LEU A 96 -15.40 11.43 -12.90
N ASP A 97 -15.68 11.73 -14.17
CA ASP A 97 -14.64 11.87 -15.21
C ASP A 97 -14.00 13.25 -15.12
N TYR A 98 -12.99 13.35 -14.27
CA TYR A 98 -12.22 14.55 -14.00
C TYR A 98 -10.84 14.17 -13.46
N ALA A 99 -9.78 14.76 -14.01
CA ALA A 99 -8.45 14.68 -13.42
C ALA A 99 -8.21 15.87 -12.49
N ALA A 100 -8.00 15.58 -11.20
CA ALA A 100 -7.76 16.64 -10.20
C ALA A 100 -6.39 17.30 -10.41
N ILE A 101 -6.33 18.61 -10.15
CA ILE A 101 -5.17 19.44 -10.49
C ILE A 101 -4.29 19.61 -9.23
N PRO A 102 -2.98 19.29 -9.28
CA PRO A 102 -2.04 19.57 -8.20
C PRO A 102 -2.12 21.01 -7.67
N GLY A 103 -2.09 21.16 -6.35
CA GLY A 103 -2.14 22.46 -5.67
C GLY A 103 -3.53 23.08 -5.54
N HIS A 104 -4.56 22.56 -6.21
CA HIS A 104 -5.95 23.03 -6.08
C HIS A 104 -6.59 22.52 -4.78
N ARG A 105 -7.58 23.28 -4.29
CA ARG A 105 -8.39 22.92 -3.11
C ARG A 105 -9.78 22.52 -3.58
N TYR A 106 -10.31 21.47 -2.99
CA TYR A 106 -11.60 20.92 -3.37
C TYR A 106 -12.52 20.78 -2.17
N LEU A 107 -13.81 21.02 -2.42
CA LEU A 107 -14.92 20.73 -1.52
C LEU A 107 -15.74 19.59 -2.12
N LEU A 108 -15.94 18.53 -1.34
CA LEU A 108 -16.88 17.46 -1.61
C LEU A 108 -18.16 17.74 -0.83
N THR A 109 -19.31 17.68 -1.51
CA THR A 109 -20.64 17.80 -0.88
C THR A 109 -21.49 16.60 -1.25
N VAL A 110 -22.09 15.96 -0.25
CA VAL A 110 -23.02 14.84 -0.40
C VAL A 110 -24.35 15.20 0.25
N GLU A 111 -25.39 15.25 -0.56
CA GLU A 111 -26.76 15.51 -0.13
C GLU A 111 -27.59 14.22 -0.25
N VAL A 112 -28.20 13.82 0.86
CA VAL A 112 -29.07 12.64 0.93
C VAL A 112 -30.35 13.04 1.65
N GLU A 113 -31.50 12.67 1.09
CA GLU A 113 -32.80 13.05 1.65
C GLU A 113 -32.92 12.64 3.13
N GLY A 114 -33.15 13.64 3.99
CA GLY A 114 -33.31 13.48 5.43
C GLY A 114 -32.01 13.37 6.24
N TYR A 115 -30.83 13.40 5.62
CA TYR A 115 -29.57 13.65 6.32
C TYR A 115 -29.19 15.13 6.23
N ASP A 116 -28.43 15.60 7.21
CA ASP A 116 -27.73 16.88 7.06
C ASP A 116 -26.69 16.76 5.92
N PRO A 117 -26.42 17.84 5.17
CA PRO A 117 -25.41 17.82 4.12
C PRO A 117 -24.05 17.40 4.67
N VAL A 118 -23.44 16.41 4.01
CA VAL A 118 -22.12 15.90 4.36
C VAL A 118 -21.09 16.65 3.53
N THR A 119 -20.08 17.21 4.17
CA THR A 119 -19.05 18.00 3.48
C THR A 119 -17.65 17.64 3.91
N ALA A 120 -16.67 17.83 3.03
CA ALA A 120 -15.27 17.68 3.37
C ALA A 120 -14.37 18.49 2.44
N HIS A 121 -13.22 18.90 2.95
CA HIS A 121 -12.22 19.63 2.18
C HIS A 121 -10.93 18.82 2.05
N THR A 122 -10.29 18.94 0.89
CA THR A 122 -8.91 18.45 0.71
C THR A 122 -8.14 19.37 -0.23
N LYS A 123 -6.81 19.27 -0.18
CA LYS A 123 -5.92 19.95 -1.10
C LYS A 123 -5.12 18.91 -1.88
N MET A 124 -5.17 19.00 -3.21
CA MET A 124 -4.30 18.19 -4.06
C MET A 124 -2.84 18.53 -3.76
N PRO A 125 -2.02 17.53 -3.37
CA PRO A 125 -0.61 17.76 -3.15
C PRO A 125 0.11 18.05 -4.48
N GLU A 126 1.26 18.70 -4.40
CA GLU A 126 2.17 18.80 -5.55
C GLU A 126 2.78 17.43 -5.84
N ARG A 127 3.12 17.16 -7.11
CA ARG A 127 3.86 15.94 -7.44
C ARG A 127 5.22 15.94 -6.75
N PRO A 128 5.68 14.78 -6.24
CA PRO A 128 7.05 14.70 -5.75
C PRO A 128 8.02 14.92 -6.93
N SER A 129 9.00 15.79 -6.75
CA SER A 129 10.04 16.06 -7.75
C SER A 129 11.23 15.12 -7.52
N VAL A 130 11.13 13.91 -8.07
CA VAL A 130 12.16 12.88 -7.91
C VAL A 130 12.91 12.69 -9.22
N LYS A 131 14.22 12.89 -9.18
CA LYS A 131 15.14 12.54 -10.27
C LYS A 131 15.75 11.19 -9.99
N TYR A 132 16.17 10.50 -11.04
CA TYR A 132 16.90 9.25 -10.91
C TYR A 132 18.11 9.22 -11.85
N THR A 133 19.15 8.55 -11.39
CA THR A 133 20.34 8.23 -12.17
C THR A 133 20.57 6.74 -12.12
N ILE A 134 20.71 6.12 -13.29
CA ILE A 134 21.06 4.71 -13.41
C ILE A 134 22.58 4.61 -13.29
N MET A 135 23.04 3.89 -12.26
CA MET A 135 24.45 3.63 -12.04
C MET A 135 24.84 2.41 -12.89
N GLU A 136 25.39 2.68 -14.07
CA GLU A 136 25.99 1.70 -14.98
C GLU A 136 27.53 1.73 -14.85
N HIS A 137 28.09 1.53 -13.66
CA HIS A 137 29.55 1.36 -13.59
C HIS A 137 29.92 -0.05 -14.07
N GLY A 138 30.08 -0.17 -15.40
CA GLY A 138 30.80 -1.27 -16.04
C GLY A 138 30.41 -1.57 -17.49
N ASN A 139 31.04 -0.89 -18.47
CA ASN A 139 31.68 -1.48 -19.68
C ASN A 139 32.20 -0.39 -20.67
N PRO A 140 33.17 -0.62 -21.60
CA PRO A 140 34.11 -1.73 -21.83
C PRO A 140 35.50 -1.31 -22.41
N VAL A 141 36.16 -0.20 -22.02
CA VAL A 141 37.47 0.19 -22.62
C VAL A 141 38.62 0.38 -21.61
N PHE A 142 38.33 0.63 -20.32
CA PHE A 142 39.30 1.27 -19.41
C PHE A 142 39.68 0.45 -18.17
N MET A 143 39.77 -0.88 -18.30
CA MET A 143 40.34 -1.74 -17.28
C MET A 143 41.77 -2.19 -17.63
N GLU A 144 42.59 -1.32 -18.24
CA GLU A 144 43.97 -1.70 -18.60
C GLU A 144 45.01 -1.51 -17.49
N PHE A 145 44.66 -0.96 -16.32
CA PHE A 145 45.65 -0.77 -15.25
C PHE A 145 45.15 -1.28 -13.89
N GLU A 146 46.03 -2.03 -13.26
CA GLU A 146 45.90 -2.69 -11.96
C GLU A 146 45.24 -1.80 -10.90
N GLY A 147 44.10 -2.25 -10.34
CA GLY A 147 43.45 -1.65 -9.17
C GLY A 147 41.96 -1.37 -9.35
N PHE A 148 41.12 -2.41 -9.50
CA PHE A 148 39.66 -2.26 -9.66
C PHE A 148 38.92 -2.11 -8.32
N PRO A 149 38.14 -1.02 -8.11
CA PRO A 149 37.20 -0.93 -7.00
C PRO A 149 35.94 -1.76 -7.27
N ASP A 150 35.26 -2.20 -6.21
CA ASP A 150 33.96 -2.89 -6.26
C ASP A 150 32.96 -2.12 -7.16
N PHE A 151 32.39 -2.79 -8.18
CA PHE A 151 31.40 -2.19 -9.08
C PHE A 151 30.01 -2.13 -8.42
N GLU A 152 29.47 -0.91 -8.31
CA GLU A 152 28.12 -0.65 -7.81
C GLU A 152 27.12 -0.52 -8.96
N LEU A 153 26.06 -1.33 -8.95
CA LEU A 153 24.94 -1.21 -9.90
C LEU A 153 23.64 -0.90 -9.15
N GLY A 154 22.77 -0.11 -9.76
CA GLY A 154 21.45 0.22 -9.20
C GLY A 154 20.95 1.59 -9.66
N ILE A 155 19.87 2.05 -9.05
CA ILE A 155 19.31 3.39 -9.29
C ILE A 155 19.52 4.25 -8.05
N ARG A 156 20.02 5.46 -8.26
CA ARG A 156 20.06 6.52 -7.26
C ARG A 156 18.93 7.50 -7.54
N PHE A 157 18.16 7.81 -6.51
CA PHE A 157 17.11 8.81 -6.52
C PHE A 157 17.62 10.08 -5.83
N GLU A 158 17.22 11.22 -6.35
CA GLU A 158 17.51 12.54 -5.81
C GLU A 158 16.20 13.31 -5.69
N ILE A 159 15.95 13.87 -4.52
CA ILE A 159 14.83 14.80 -4.29
C ILE A 159 15.45 16.17 -4.01
N THR A 160 15.34 17.09 -4.97
CA THR A 160 16.01 18.40 -4.90
C THR A 160 15.53 19.26 -3.72
N SER A 161 14.28 19.09 -3.32
CA SER A 161 13.70 19.62 -2.09
C SER A 161 12.62 18.66 -1.61
N LEU A 162 12.66 18.26 -0.34
CA LEU A 162 11.59 17.45 0.22
C LEU A 162 10.26 18.21 0.10
N PRO A 163 9.16 17.53 -0.27
CA PRO A 163 7.87 18.18 -0.40
C PRO A 163 7.36 18.63 0.97
N LYS A 164 6.48 19.65 0.96
CA LYS A 164 5.83 20.15 2.17
C LYS A 164 4.95 19.08 2.84
N GLY A 165 4.43 18.13 2.06
CA GLY A 165 3.65 17.00 2.53
C GLY A 165 4.47 15.71 2.58
N ALA A 166 3.90 14.65 3.15
CA ALA A 166 4.54 13.34 3.20
C ALA A 166 4.66 12.71 1.80
N VAL A 167 5.73 11.94 1.56
CA VAL A 167 5.87 11.08 0.38
C VAL A 167 5.82 9.62 0.78
N TRP A 168 4.96 8.87 0.13
CA TRP A 168 4.88 7.43 0.24
C TRP A 168 5.53 6.80 -1.00
N ILE A 169 6.34 5.76 -0.79
CA ILE A 169 7.04 5.05 -1.87
C ILE A 169 6.64 3.59 -1.80
N CYS A 170 6.16 3.04 -2.91
CA CYS A 170 5.85 1.62 -3.03
C CYS A 170 6.41 1.05 -4.33
N GLY A 171 6.73 -0.24 -4.33
CA GLY A 171 6.98 -0.96 -5.57
C GLY A 171 5.70 -1.55 -6.12
N MET A 172 5.55 -1.45 -7.43
CA MET A 172 4.42 -2.00 -8.18
C MET A 172 4.97 -3.04 -9.15
N ASN A 173 4.69 -4.31 -8.91
CA ASN A 173 5.09 -5.42 -9.78
C ASN A 173 3.97 -5.75 -10.76
N TYR A 174 4.30 -5.89 -12.04
CA TYR A 174 3.32 -6.34 -13.03
C TYR A 174 2.99 -7.82 -12.82
N ASP A 175 1.71 -8.12 -12.70
CA ASP A 175 1.20 -9.48 -12.66
C ASP A 175 0.52 -9.83 -13.98
N ALA A 176 1.14 -10.72 -14.75
CA ALA A 176 0.64 -11.15 -16.04
C ALA A 176 -0.69 -11.93 -15.97
N VAL A 177 -1.04 -12.48 -14.79
CA VAL A 177 -2.31 -13.22 -14.62
C VAL A 177 -3.48 -12.26 -14.50
N SER A 178 -3.36 -11.23 -13.66
CA SER A 178 -4.39 -10.20 -13.52
C SER A 178 -4.34 -9.12 -14.61
N GLY A 179 -3.21 -8.98 -15.31
CA GLY A 179 -2.97 -7.89 -16.26
C GLY A 179 -2.78 -6.52 -15.59
N GLY A 180 -2.57 -6.50 -14.28
CA GLY A 180 -2.43 -5.29 -13.47
C GLY A 180 -1.12 -5.25 -12.68
N HIS A 181 -1.01 -4.27 -11.78
CA HIS A 181 0.13 -4.15 -10.87
C HIS A 181 -0.28 -4.47 -9.44
N ALA A 182 0.53 -5.28 -8.78
CA ALA A 182 0.41 -5.59 -7.35
C ALA A 182 1.55 -4.95 -6.57
N PHE A 183 1.29 -4.64 -5.31
CA PHE A 183 2.32 -4.14 -4.41
C PHE A 183 3.46 -5.16 -4.24
N ALA A 184 4.69 -4.67 -4.27
CA ALA A 184 5.84 -5.42 -3.81
C ALA A 184 5.69 -5.70 -2.31
N ARG A 185 6.09 -6.88 -1.85
CA ARG A 185 5.95 -7.28 -0.44
C ARG A 185 6.93 -6.57 0.47
N THR A 186 8.15 -6.31 -0.01
CA THR A 186 9.18 -5.67 0.81
C THR A 186 9.88 -4.56 0.04
N ILE A 187 10.26 -3.54 0.80
CA ILE A 187 11.00 -2.37 0.31
C ILE A 187 11.96 -1.90 1.40
N ALA A 188 13.14 -1.47 1.00
CA ALA A 188 14.17 -0.91 1.86
C ALA A 188 14.78 0.31 1.16
N THR A 189 15.32 1.22 1.94
CA THR A 189 16.01 2.39 1.42
C THR A 189 17.25 2.72 2.23
N SER A 190 18.23 3.31 1.55
CA SER A 190 19.36 3.94 2.21
C SER A 190 19.01 5.30 2.84
N LEU A 191 17.81 5.84 2.62
CA LEU A 191 17.40 7.15 3.11
C LEU A 191 17.12 7.11 4.62
N GLU A 192 18.01 7.68 5.42
CA GLU A 192 17.90 7.74 6.89
C GLU A 192 16.65 8.50 7.38
N SER A 193 16.15 9.45 6.59
CA SER A 193 14.96 10.23 6.94
C SER A 193 13.64 9.49 6.74
N SER A 194 13.66 8.24 6.27
CA SER A 194 12.45 7.42 6.15
C SER A 194 11.93 6.99 7.53
N ASP A 195 10.61 6.93 7.69
CA ASP A 195 10.02 6.46 8.94
C ASP A 195 10.28 4.97 9.17
N LEU A 196 10.35 4.57 10.45
CA LEU A 196 10.64 3.20 10.88
C LEU A 196 9.44 2.49 11.53
N PHE A 197 8.20 2.88 11.22
CA PHE A 197 7.02 2.31 11.88
C PHE A 197 6.48 1.03 11.21
N ASN A 198 6.88 0.74 9.98
CA ASN A 198 6.34 -0.37 9.19
C ASN A 198 7.42 -1.39 8.81
N LEU A 199 8.15 -1.87 9.81
CA LEU A 199 9.30 -2.75 9.64
C LEU A 199 8.91 -4.22 9.70
N THR A 200 9.56 -5.06 8.89
CA THR A 200 9.38 -6.53 8.95
C THR A 200 10.19 -7.17 10.08
N GLY A 201 11.18 -6.46 10.61
CA GLY A 201 12.19 -7.00 11.54
C GLY A 201 13.44 -7.56 10.84
N ASP A 202 13.40 -7.68 9.51
CA ASP A 202 14.54 -8.11 8.70
C ASP A 202 15.32 -6.90 8.15
N THR A 203 16.52 -7.18 7.63
CA THR A 203 17.33 -6.20 6.90
C THR A 203 17.50 -6.65 5.45
N TYR A 204 17.64 -5.69 4.55
CA TYR A 204 17.93 -5.99 3.15
C TYR A 204 19.31 -6.63 3.04
N ASP A 205 19.34 -7.88 2.61
CA ASP A 205 20.57 -8.56 2.22
C ASP A 205 20.61 -8.63 0.69
N ASN A 206 21.77 -8.27 0.14
CA ASN A 206 22.07 -8.49 -1.28
C ASN A 206 22.59 -9.91 -1.50
N ALA A 207 22.06 -10.89 -0.74
CA ALA A 207 22.43 -12.28 -0.85
C ALA A 207 22.26 -12.71 -2.31
N TYR A 208 23.41 -12.92 -2.94
CA TYR A 208 23.57 -13.46 -4.28
C TYR A 208 22.60 -14.63 -4.50
N ASN A 209 21.64 -14.47 -5.42
CA ASN A 209 20.70 -15.53 -5.77
C ASN A 209 21.32 -16.45 -6.84
N PRO A 210 21.73 -17.69 -6.49
CA PRO A 210 22.35 -18.62 -7.43
C PRO A 210 21.38 -19.14 -8.49
N GLN A 211 20.05 -19.05 -8.29
CA GLN A 211 19.06 -19.46 -9.30
C GLN A 211 19.00 -18.50 -10.50
N SER A 212 19.46 -17.26 -10.33
CA SER A 212 19.68 -16.36 -11.49
C SER A 212 20.88 -16.80 -12.34
N ASP A 213 21.82 -17.54 -11.75
CA ASP A 213 22.99 -18.11 -12.43
C ASP A 213 22.71 -19.50 -13.02
N SER A 214 21.80 -20.31 -12.45
CA SER A 214 21.47 -21.62 -13.05
C SER A 214 20.79 -21.48 -14.41
N LEU A 215 20.08 -20.37 -14.68
CA LEU A 215 19.62 -20.02 -16.02
C LEU A 215 20.78 -19.62 -16.94
N TYR A 216 21.82 -18.99 -16.40
CA TYR A 216 23.06 -18.62 -17.11
C TYR A 216 23.85 -19.86 -17.55
N ASP A 217 23.99 -20.85 -16.65
CA ASP A 217 24.70 -22.11 -16.91
C ASP A 217 23.86 -23.10 -17.75
N ALA A 218 22.52 -23.09 -17.60
CA ALA A 218 21.63 -24.00 -18.35
C ALA A 218 21.24 -23.50 -19.74
N LEU A 219 21.19 -22.17 -19.99
CA LEU A 219 20.95 -21.62 -21.33
C LEU A 219 22.20 -21.70 -22.23
N TYR A 220 23.37 -21.81 -21.62
CA TYR A 220 24.66 -21.91 -22.29
C TYR A 220 25.41 -23.15 -21.83
N GLU A 221 24.81 -24.34 -21.98
CA GLU A 221 25.59 -25.57 -22.09
C GLU A 221 26.56 -25.43 -23.27
N VAL A 222 27.70 -24.76 -23.04
CA VAL A 222 28.87 -24.81 -23.89
C VAL A 222 29.39 -26.21 -23.69
N LYS A 223 28.85 -27.14 -24.49
CA LYS A 223 29.56 -28.39 -24.75
C LYS A 223 30.93 -27.97 -25.25
N PRO A 224 32.02 -28.42 -24.61
CA PRO A 224 33.36 -28.07 -25.05
C PRO A 224 33.58 -28.82 -26.36
N GLU A 225 33.17 -28.24 -27.48
CA GLU A 225 33.61 -28.74 -28.77
C GLU A 225 35.05 -28.25 -28.98
N GLU A 226 35.95 -29.23 -29.00
CA GLU A 226 37.36 -29.09 -29.35
C GLU A 226 37.48 -28.42 -30.72
N GLY A 227 37.67 -27.10 -30.71
CA GLY A 227 37.80 -26.35 -31.94
C GLY A 227 37.95 -24.88 -31.63
N TYR A 228 39.19 -24.44 -31.41
CA TYR A 228 39.54 -23.02 -31.35
C TYR A 228 39.07 -22.31 -32.63
N ILE A 229 37.90 -21.65 -32.57
CA ILE A 229 37.53 -20.64 -33.55
C ILE A 229 38.30 -19.38 -33.13
N THR A 230 39.40 -19.15 -33.83
CA THR A 230 40.16 -17.91 -33.80
C THR A 230 39.27 -16.77 -34.32
N GLY A 231 38.72 -15.94 -33.42
CA GLY A 231 38.09 -14.68 -33.81
C GLY A 231 36.84 -14.21 -33.04
N ALA A 232 36.27 -14.99 -32.12
CA ALA A 232 35.19 -14.50 -31.26
C ALA A 232 35.74 -14.03 -29.90
N PRO A 233 35.37 -12.84 -29.37
CA PRO A 233 35.78 -12.46 -28.03
C PRO A 233 35.17 -13.46 -27.04
N SER A 234 36.02 -14.16 -26.30
CA SER A 234 35.63 -15.00 -25.19
C SER A 234 34.69 -14.21 -24.26
N TYR A 235 33.46 -14.68 -24.07
CA TYR A 235 32.57 -14.15 -23.05
C TYR A 235 33.22 -14.31 -21.67
N TYR A 236 33.67 -13.19 -21.10
CA TYR A 236 34.46 -13.15 -19.88
C TYR A 236 33.66 -13.70 -18.68
N HIS A 237 34.11 -14.83 -18.15
CA HIS A 237 33.72 -15.30 -16.83
C HIS A 237 34.38 -14.42 -15.77
N TYR A 238 33.63 -13.52 -15.13
CA TYR A 238 34.11 -12.78 -13.96
C TYR A 238 34.31 -13.77 -12.80
N PRO A 239 35.52 -13.83 -12.18
CA PRO A 239 35.71 -14.58 -10.95
C PRO A 239 34.68 -14.11 -9.90
N LYS A 240 34.15 -15.02 -9.07
CA LYS A 240 33.08 -14.73 -8.10
C LYS A 240 33.35 -13.49 -7.23
N GLN A 241 34.62 -13.21 -6.94
CA GLN A 241 35.07 -12.06 -6.14
C GLN A 241 34.98 -10.69 -6.83
N TYR A 242 34.76 -10.64 -8.15
CA TYR A 242 34.71 -9.39 -8.93
C TYR A 242 33.34 -9.12 -9.56
N ARG A 243 32.28 -9.71 -8.99
CA ARG A 243 30.92 -9.54 -9.51
C ARG A 243 30.31 -8.23 -8.98
N PRO A 244 29.62 -7.44 -9.83
CA PRO A 244 28.99 -6.20 -9.39
C PRO A 244 27.96 -6.45 -8.27
N LYS A 245 27.98 -5.60 -7.24
CA LYS A 245 27.02 -5.65 -6.13
C LYS A 245 25.87 -4.69 -6.43
N MET A 246 24.66 -5.24 -6.57
CA MET A 246 23.45 -4.44 -6.79
C MET A 246 23.01 -3.74 -5.51
N TYR A 247 22.62 -2.47 -5.59
CA TYR A 247 22.05 -1.71 -4.47
C TYR A 247 22.86 -1.79 -3.17
N GLN A 248 24.20 -1.70 -3.28
CA GLN A 248 25.11 -1.87 -2.14
C GLN A 248 24.81 -0.92 -0.97
N TYR A 249 24.33 0.30 -1.25
CA TYR A 249 23.94 1.28 -0.21
C TYR A 249 22.69 0.89 0.58
N VAL A 250 21.89 -0.06 0.09
CA VAL A 250 20.69 -0.53 0.79
C VAL A 250 21.00 -1.76 1.66
N VAL A 251 22.18 -2.38 1.51
CA VAL A 251 22.57 -3.57 2.28
C VAL A 251 22.66 -3.25 3.75
N GLY A 252 21.96 -4.05 4.56
CA GLY A 252 21.84 -3.85 6.01
C GLY A 252 20.77 -2.84 6.42
N CYS A 253 20.16 -2.11 5.47
CA CYS A 253 19.05 -1.22 5.78
C CYS A 253 17.81 -2.04 6.21
N PRO A 254 16.99 -1.55 7.14
CA PRO A 254 15.75 -2.22 7.54
C PRO A 254 14.82 -2.46 6.34
N LEU A 255 14.17 -3.62 6.32
CA LEU A 255 13.08 -3.90 5.39
C LEU A 255 11.76 -3.41 5.97
N HIS A 256 10.99 -2.74 5.13
CA HIS A 256 9.63 -2.32 5.37
C HIS A 256 8.65 -3.23 4.64
N ASP A 257 7.46 -3.38 5.21
CA ASP A 257 6.37 -4.12 4.58
C ASP A 257 5.70 -3.25 3.52
N THR A 258 5.89 -3.56 2.24
CA THR A 258 5.17 -2.94 1.12
C THR A 258 5.51 -1.47 0.77
N PHE A 259 5.68 -0.57 1.75
CA PHE A 259 5.91 0.86 1.50
C PHE A 259 6.96 1.50 2.43
N LEU A 260 7.51 2.62 1.95
CA LEU A 260 8.27 3.59 2.73
C LEU A 260 7.46 4.87 2.87
N ARG A 261 7.70 5.61 3.96
CA ARG A 261 7.19 6.98 4.12
C ARG A 261 8.35 7.93 4.41
N ILE A 262 8.45 8.99 3.62
CA ILE A 262 9.27 10.16 3.91
C ILE A 262 8.34 11.18 4.59
N PRO A 263 8.56 11.51 5.87
CA PRO A 263 7.76 12.51 6.59
C PRO A 263 7.90 13.91 5.96
N PRO A 264 6.89 14.78 6.12
CA PRO A 264 6.97 16.17 5.67
C PRO A 264 8.08 16.91 6.42
N VAL A 265 8.68 17.91 5.75
CA VAL A 265 9.64 18.82 6.37
C VAL A 265 8.90 19.78 7.30
N THR A 266 9.33 19.86 8.55
CA THR A 266 8.93 20.96 9.44
C THR A 266 9.99 22.05 9.33
N GLU A 267 9.61 23.33 9.39
CA GLU A 267 10.50 24.50 9.17
C GLU A 267 11.79 24.52 10.03
N ASN A 268 11.91 23.63 11.01
CA ASN A 268 13.01 23.53 11.96
C ASN A 268 13.81 22.21 11.89
N ASP A 269 13.52 21.28 10.98
CA ASP A 269 14.16 19.95 11.02
C ASP A 269 15.51 19.85 10.29
N GLY A 270 15.90 20.88 9.52
CA GLY A 270 17.14 20.88 8.72
C GLY A 270 17.22 19.74 7.69
N ARG A 271 16.10 19.03 7.44
CA ARG A 271 16.04 17.90 6.53
C ARG A 271 16.06 18.42 5.10
N THR A 272 17.07 17.99 4.38
CA THR A 272 17.07 18.01 2.92
C THR A 272 17.00 16.55 2.48
N ALA A 273 16.60 16.28 1.24
CA ALA A 273 16.72 14.91 0.75
C ALA A 273 18.18 14.48 0.47
N ALA A 274 19.13 15.32 0.88
CA ALA A 274 20.50 14.94 1.09
C ALA A 274 20.66 14.30 2.48
N ASP A 275 20.33 13.01 2.57
CA ASP A 275 21.20 12.07 3.29
C ASP A 275 22.63 12.27 2.76
N PRO A 276 23.73 12.23 3.56
CA PRO A 276 24.87 13.19 3.53
C PRO A 276 25.64 13.41 2.21
N LYS A 277 25.23 12.77 1.11
CA LYS A 277 25.74 12.87 -0.26
C LYS A 277 24.73 13.33 -1.32
N GLY A 278 23.46 13.60 -0.97
CA GLY A 278 22.45 14.17 -1.90
C GLY A 278 21.60 13.15 -2.67
N TYR A 279 21.69 11.86 -2.36
CA TYR A 279 20.96 10.81 -3.07
C TYR A 279 20.64 9.62 -2.16
N PHE A 280 19.67 8.79 -2.56
CA PHE A 280 19.34 7.53 -1.89
C PHE A 280 19.02 6.43 -2.90
N SER A 281 19.05 5.18 -2.45
CA SER A 281 18.63 4.03 -3.26
C SER A 281 17.44 3.33 -2.62
N VAL A 282 16.68 2.63 -3.44
CA VAL A 282 15.52 1.82 -3.03
C VAL A 282 15.65 0.42 -3.61
N ALA A 283 15.56 -0.59 -2.76
CA ALA A 283 15.62 -2.00 -3.12
C ALA A 283 14.50 -2.78 -2.41
N GLY A 284 14.20 -4.00 -2.85
CA GLY A 284 13.04 -4.74 -2.36
C GLY A 284 12.66 -5.89 -3.27
N SER A 285 11.49 -6.47 -3.02
CA SER A 285 10.95 -7.59 -3.80
C SER A 285 10.34 -7.11 -5.13
N PHE A 286 11.13 -6.45 -5.97
CA PHE A 286 10.66 -5.78 -7.18
C PHE A 286 10.87 -6.61 -8.47
N GLN A 287 10.00 -6.40 -9.44
CA GLN A 287 9.99 -7.02 -10.76
C GLN A 287 9.99 -5.91 -11.81
N ALA A 288 11.16 -5.46 -12.27
CA ALA A 288 11.23 -4.47 -13.34
C ALA A 288 12.32 -4.81 -14.35
N TYR A 289 12.06 -4.48 -15.62
CA TYR A 289 12.93 -4.80 -16.75
C TYR A 289 13.42 -3.55 -17.51
N SER A 290 12.99 -2.35 -17.10
CA SER A 290 13.38 -1.11 -17.79
C SER A 290 14.80 -0.69 -17.39
N PHE A 291 15.73 -0.88 -18.31
CA PHE A 291 17.10 -0.39 -18.18
C PHE A 291 17.22 1.09 -18.58
N ARG A 292 16.27 1.65 -19.34
CA ARG A 292 16.30 3.04 -19.84
C ARG A 292 14.89 3.58 -20.11
N GLY A 293 14.53 4.68 -19.44
CA GLY A 293 13.31 5.43 -19.70
C GLY A 293 12.17 5.14 -18.72
N ALA A 294 11.00 5.71 -19.01
CA ALA A 294 9.80 5.49 -18.21
C ALA A 294 9.35 4.02 -18.29
N PRO A 295 8.82 3.43 -17.18
CA PRO A 295 8.23 2.09 -17.20
C PRO A 295 7.12 1.98 -18.25
N SER A 296 7.08 0.88 -18.99
CA SER A 296 5.95 0.54 -19.86
C SER A 296 4.76 0.00 -19.05
N ALA A 297 3.61 -0.23 -19.70
CA ALA A 297 2.41 -0.74 -19.05
C ALA A 297 2.59 -2.14 -18.41
N THR A 298 3.58 -2.92 -18.85
CA THR A 298 3.86 -4.27 -18.35
C THR A 298 5.13 -4.34 -17.49
N ASP A 299 5.80 -3.22 -17.27
CA ASP A 299 6.94 -3.16 -16.37
C ASP A 299 6.47 -2.91 -14.94
N GLY A 300 7.19 -3.47 -13.97
CA GLY A 300 7.11 -2.95 -12.61
C GLY A 300 7.87 -1.63 -12.45
N TYR A 301 7.47 -0.87 -11.44
CA TYR A 301 7.97 0.47 -11.19
C TYR A 301 7.95 0.82 -9.71
N LEU A 302 8.69 1.87 -9.35
CA LEU A 302 8.52 2.53 -8.06
C LEU A 302 7.53 3.68 -8.23
N PHE A 303 6.56 3.77 -7.33
CA PHE A 303 5.59 4.84 -7.30
C PHE A 303 5.87 5.76 -6.12
N PHE A 304 6.27 7.00 -6.44
CA PHE A 304 6.47 8.06 -5.46
C PHE A 304 5.19 8.88 -5.39
N VAL A 305 4.58 8.97 -4.22
CA VAL A 305 3.24 9.53 -4.05
C VAL A 305 3.27 10.58 -2.96
N SER A 306 2.99 11.83 -3.31
CA SER A 306 2.65 12.84 -2.31
C SER A 306 1.17 12.72 -1.98
N VAL A 307 0.82 12.85 -0.70
CA VAL A 307 -0.55 12.75 -0.20
C VAL A 307 -0.94 14.03 0.55
N SER A 308 -2.24 14.32 0.62
CA SER A 308 -2.76 15.42 1.46
C SER A 308 -2.57 15.13 2.95
N ASP A 309 -2.57 16.16 3.79
CA ASP A 309 -2.33 16.02 5.24
C ASP A 309 -3.41 15.14 5.91
N GLU A 310 -4.66 15.27 5.46
CA GLU A 310 -5.78 14.45 5.93
C GLU A 310 -5.57 12.98 5.55
N TYR A 311 -5.13 12.72 4.32
CA TYR A 311 -4.93 11.36 3.84
C TYR A 311 -3.70 10.70 4.48
N ASP A 312 -2.62 11.45 4.69
CA ASP A 312 -1.45 10.97 5.42
C ASP A 312 -1.81 10.55 6.85
N ARG A 313 -2.59 11.38 7.56
CA ARG A 313 -3.05 11.07 8.91
C ARG A 313 -3.95 9.84 8.93
N TYR A 314 -4.90 9.77 8.00
CA TYR A 314 -5.79 8.62 7.82
C TYR A 314 -5.00 7.32 7.65
N LEU A 315 -4.04 7.29 6.71
CA LEU A 315 -3.22 6.10 6.44
C LEU A 315 -2.42 5.69 7.68
N LYS A 316 -1.81 6.64 8.37
CA LYS A 316 -1.03 6.34 9.60
C LYS A 316 -1.89 5.73 10.70
N GLU A 317 -3.08 6.29 10.96
CA GLU A 317 -3.97 5.76 12.00
C GLU A 317 -4.54 4.39 11.63
N LEU A 318 -4.85 4.17 10.35
CA LEU A 318 -5.26 2.85 9.85
C LEU A 318 -4.18 1.79 10.10
N LEU A 319 -2.91 2.14 9.83
CA LEU A 319 -1.77 1.25 10.04
C LEU A 319 -1.46 1.00 11.53
N MET A 320 -1.61 2.03 12.37
CA MET A 320 -1.49 1.89 13.82
C MET A 320 -2.58 0.98 14.38
N GLU A 321 -3.80 1.09 13.86
CA GLU A 321 -4.93 0.25 14.27
C GLU A 321 -4.75 -1.20 13.81
N GLU A 322 -4.27 -1.44 12.58
CA GLU A 322 -3.92 -2.77 12.10
C GLU A 322 -2.80 -3.41 12.94
N SER A 323 -1.76 -2.65 13.25
CA SER A 323 -0.67 -3.09 14.13
C SER A 323 -1.18 -3.41 15.54
N ARG A 324 -2.09 -2.59 16.08
CA ARG A 324 -2.76 -2.82 17.36
C ARG A 324 -3.52 -4.13 17.34
N LEU A 325 -4.36 -4.33 16.32
CA LEU A 325 -5.15 -5.56 16.10
C LEU A 325 -4.25 -6.80 16.03
N ALA A 326 -3.11 -6.72 15.32
CA ALA A 326 -2.14 -7.80 15.25
C ALA A 326 -1.43 -8.07 16.59
N SER A 327 -1.30 -7.06 17.45
CA SER A 327 -0.62 -7.14 18.76
C SER A 327 -1.55 -7.44 19.94
N MET A 328 -2.85 -7.65 19.70
CA MET A 328 -3.86 -7.88 20.74
C MET A 328 -3.50 -9.07 21.64
N LYS A 329 -3.65 -8.87 22.96
CA LYS A 329 -3.39 -9.92 23.97
C LYS A 329 -4.62 -10.22 24.82
N ASP A 330 -5.59 -9.31 24.88
CA ASP A 330 -6.80 -9.44 25.70
C ASP A 330 -8.08 -9.28 24.86
N PHE A 331 -9.15 -9.98 25.23
CA PHE A 331 -10.47 -9.85 24.62
C PHE A 331 -11.05 -8.45 24.78
N ALA A 332 -10.65 -7.70 25.82
CA ALA A 332 -11.04 -6.31 26.00
C ALA A 332 -10.58 -5.41 24.84
N ASP A 333 -9.46 -5.75 24.18
CA ASP A 333 -8.91 -4.98 23.05
C ASP A 333 -9.84 -5.01 21.83
N LEU A 334 -10.69 -6.04 21.71
CA LEU A 334 -11.72 -6.17 20.65
C LEU A 334 -12.83 -5.12 20.78
N PHE A 335 -13.06 -4.62 21.99
CA PHE A 335 -14.14 -3.69 22.29
C PHE A 335 -13.66 -2.24 22.47
N SER A 336 -12.35 -2.00 22.46
CA SER A 336 -11.77 -0.66 22.44
C SER A 336 -12.00 -0.02 21.07
N ARG A 337 -12.96 0.89 20.98
CA ARG A 337 -13.25 1.63 19.75
C ARG A 337 -12.34 2.85 19.67
N ASN A 338 -11.27 2.75 18.87
CA ASN A 338 -10.57 3.92 18.39
C ASN A 338 -11.30 4.45 17.15
N ASN A 339 -11.56 5.74 17.12
CA ASN A 339 -12.03 6.39 15.90
C ASN A 339 -10.81 6.63 15.02
N ILE A 340 -10.70 5.88 13.93
CA ILE A 340 -9.76 6.21 12.84
C ILE A 340 -10.11 7.62 12.36
N PHE A 341 -9.10 8.45 12.15
CA PHE A 341 -9.26 9.82 11.67
C PHE A 341 -10.19 9.91 10.45
N GLY A 342 -10.98 10.97 10.41
CA GLY A 342 -11.79 11.35 9.27
C GLY A 342 -11.99 12.85 9.22
N ASN A 343 -12.16 13.40 8.02
CA ASN A 343 -12.39 14.82 7.77
C ASN A 343 -13.79 15.10 7.17
N ILE A 344 -14.68 14.12 7.25
CA ILE A 344 -16.06 14.22 6.78
C ILE A 344 -16.93 14.86 7.86
N GLU A 345 -17.50 16.02 7.57
CA GLU A 345 -18.48 16.69 8.42
C GLU A 345 -19.87 16.07 8.23
N ASN A 346 -20.63 15.89 9.31
CA ASN A 346 -21.95 15.21 9.32
C ASN A 346 -21.96 13.75 8.83
N GLY A 347 -20.77 13.14 8.72
CA GLY A 347 -20.59 11.74 8.32
C GLY A 347 -19.30 11.17 8.92
N ILE A 348 -18.84 10.04 8.38
CA ILE A 348 -17.55 9.44 8.73
C ILE A 348 -16.80 9.03 7.46
N GLY A 349 -15.49 8.82 7.58
CA GLY A 349 -14.62 8.40 6.48
C GLY A 349 -13.61 9.48 6.08
N ILE A 350 -13.17 9.46 4.83
CA ILE A 350 -12.03 10.26 4.36
C ILE A 350 -12.31 10.90 3.00
N PHE A 351 -12.01 12.19 2.89
CA PHE A 351 -11.80 12.88 1.64
C PHE A 351 -10.34 13.35 1.57
N GLY A 352 -9.53 12.61 0.82
CA GLY A 352 -8.10 12.82 0.69
C GLY A 352 -7.70 13.13 -0.75
N ALA A 353 -6.40 13.35 -0.96
CA ALA A 353 -5.85 13.53 -2.29
C ALA A 353 -4.44 12.95 -2.41
N LYS A 354 -4.05 12.56 -3.62
CA LYS A 354 -2.71 12.06 -3.95
C LYS A 354 -2.25 12.52 -5.34
N ALA A 355 -0.96 12.77 -5.47
CA ALA A 355 -0.29 13.09 -6.74
C ALA A 355 1.03 12.32 -6.80
N GLY A 356 1.41 11.80 -7.97
CA GLY A 356 2.47 10.81 -8.00
C GLY A 356 3.31 10.74 -9.28
N GLN A 357 4.46 10.11 -9.15
CA GLN A 357 5.43 9.90 -10.21
C GLN A 357 5.83 8.42 -10.26
N LYS A 358 5.69 7.79 -11.43
CA LYS A 358 6.16 6.42 -11.69
C LYS A 358 7.59 6.49 -12.20
N LEU A 359 8.51 5.85 -11.47
CA LEU A 359 9.93 5.80 -11.80
C LEU A 359 10.41 4.37 -12.02
N PRO A 360 11.40 4.17 -12.90
CA PRO A 360 11.93 2.84 -13.15
C PRO A 360 12.60 2.27 -11.92
N TRP A 361 12.60 0.95 -11.86
CA TRP A 361 13.45 0.17 -10.99
C TRP A 361 14.30 -0.77 -11.85
N ASN A 362 15.54 -1.02 -11.43
CA ASN A 362 16.44 -1.93 -12.14
C ASN A 362 16.47 -3.25 -11.37
N LYS A 363 16.10 -4.34 -12.05
CA LYS A 363 16.55 -5.68 -11.69
C LYS A 363 17.79 -6.00 -12.52
N ARG A 364 18.67 -6.87 -12.02
CA ARG A 364 19.70 -7.51 -12.85
C ARG A 364 18.98 -8.29 -13.97
N SER A 365 18.81 -7.68 -15.13
CA SER A 365 18.46 -8.37 -16.36
C SER A 365 19.75 -8.67 -17.12
N HIS A 366 19.80 -9.86 -17.72
CA HIS A 366 20.84 -10.23 -18.66
C HIS A 366 21.01 -9.10 -19.68
N SER A 367 22.24 -8.65 -19.88
CA SER A 367 22.63 -8.02 -21.14
C SER A 367 22.55 -9.09 -22.23
N GLY A 368 21.33 -9.41 -22.66
CA GLY A 368 21.12 -9.95 -23.98
C GLY A 368 21.49 -8.84 -24.94
N TRP A 369 22.76 -8.79 -25.35
CA TRP A 369 23.12 -8.27 -26.67
C TRP A 369 22.50 -9.24 -27.70
N GLY A 370 21.16 -9.22 -27.77
CA GLY A 370 20.41 -9.83 -28.83
C GLY A 370 20.65 -8.97 -30.05
N ASN A 371 21.51 -9.47 -30.93
CA ASN A 371 21.62 -9.02 -32.31
C ASN A 371 20.23 -8.87 -32.92
N ASN A 372 19.68 -7.66 -32.90
CA ASN A 372 18.59 -7.22 -33.76
C ASN A 372 18.91 -5.80 -34.26
N PHE A 373 20.14 -5.64 -34.75
CA PHE A 373 20.40 -4.67 -35.82
C PHE A 373 20.09 -5.38 -37.14
N LYS A 374 18.92 -5.09 -37.70
CA LYS A 374 18.74 -5.15 -39.16
C LYS A 374 18.92 -3.73 -39.68
N TRP A 375 19.89 -3.58 -40.57
CA TRP A 375 20.11 -2.38 -41.37
C TRP A 375 18.89 -2.08 -42.25
#